data_AF-A0A1F0NKX5-F1
#
_entry.id   AF-A0A1F0NKX5-F1
#
_cell.length_a   1.000
_cell.length_b   1.000
_cell.length_c   1.000
_cell.angle_alpha   90.00
_cell.angle_beta   90.00
_cell.angle_gamma   90.00
#
_symmetry.space_group_name_H-M   'P 1'
#
loop_
_entity.id
_entity.type
_entity.pdbx_description
1 polymer ?
#
loop_
_entity_poly.entity_id
_entity_poly.type
_entity_poly.pdbx_seq_one_letter_code
_entity_poly.pdbx_strand_id
1 'polypeptide(L)'
;MNKFLRFAFILLIVAMLGAAVIQIFQPQLLGSDSAYGLSVYWQREIDFWNLALLPLLIGVLIKYDWFYLRLVLLALILGGLGFGTNYLLGYLQLPNNANLLGWLENYFLVLLRLLGWYLESKKRNKSDEARS
;
A
#
# COMPACT_ATOMS: atom_id res chain seq x y z
N MET A 1 -15.83 4.66 -7.84
CA MET A 1 -14.73 5.08 -6.95
C MET A 1 -14.78 6.57 -6.72
N ASN A 2 -14.68 7.00 -5.45
CA ASN A 2 -14.59 8.41 -5.07
C ASN A 2 -13.24 9.00 -5.49
N LYS A 3 -13.21 10.33 -5.61
CA LYS A 3 -12.02 11.06 -6.05
C LYS A 3 -10.82 10.85 -5.13
N PHE A 4 -11.07 10.70 -3.83
CA PHE A 4 -10.03 10.46 -2.83
C PHE A 4 -9.31 9.12 -3.06
N LEU A 5 -10.04 8.00 -3.15
CA LEU A 5 -9.47 6.68 -3.45
C LEU A 5 -8.77 6.66 -4.81
N ARG A 6 -9.35 7.32 -5.83
CA ARG A 6 -8.72 7.43 -7.16
C ARG A 6 -7.36 8.10 -7.07
N PHE A 7 -7.27 9.22 -6.37
CA PHE A 7 -6.02 9.94 -6.17
C PHE A 7 -5.03 9.10 -5.35
N ALA A 8 -5.48 8.48 -4.26
CA ALA A 8 -4.66 7.62 -3.41
C ALA A 8 -4.07 6.43 -4.19
N PHE A 9 -4.85 5.81 -5.09
CA PHE A 9 -4.37 4.69 -5.91
C PHE A 9 -3.34 5.13 -6.94
N ILE A 10 -3.51 6.31 -7.55
CA ILE A 10 -2.51 6.87 -8.47
C ILE A 10 -1.20 7.15 -7.74
N LEU A 11 -1.25 7.78 -6.57
CA LEU A 11 -0.06 8.00 -5.75
C LEU A 11 0.61 6.68 -5.35
N LEU A 12 -0.18 5.67 -4.97
CA LEU A 12 0.33 4.35 -4.62
C LEU A 12 1.04 3.67 -5.79
N ILE A 13 0.49 3.76 -7.00
CA ILE A 13 1.13 3.22 -8.22
C ILE A 13 2.49 3.88 -8.45
N VAL A 14 2.57 5.21 -8.33
CA VAL A 14 3.84 5.95 -8.50
C VAL A 14 4.84 5.54 -7.42
N ALA A 15 4.41 5.43 -6.16
CA ALA A 15 5.25 5.00 -5.06
C ALA A 15 5.77 3.57 -5.25
N MET A 16 4.90 2.64 -5.65
CA MET A 16 5.27 1.24 -5.93
C MET A 16 6.26 1.13 -7.09
N LEU A 17 6.05 1.89 -8.18
CA LEU A 17 7.00 1.92 -9.30
C LEU A 17 8.35 2.53 -8.90
N GLY A 18 8.35 3.59 -8.09
CA GLY A 18 9.58 4.20 -7.58
C GLY A 18 10.35 3.23 -6.67
N ALA A 19 9.65 2.61 -5.73
CA ALA A 19 10.21 1.57 -4.86
C ALA A 19 10.79 0.41 -5.69
N ALA A 20 10.11 0.03 -6.78
CA ALA A 20 10.55 -1.05 -7.64
C ALA A 20 11.89 -0.81 -8.30
N VAL A 21 12.04 0.36 -8.90
CA VAL A 21 13.30 0.76 -9.52
C VAL A 21 14.42 0.75 -8.47
N ILE A 22 14.18 1.29 -7.27
CA ILE A 22 15.21 1.35 -6.23
C ILE A 22 15.54 -0.06 -5.72
N GLN A 23 14.57 -0.90 -5.39
CA GLN A 23 14.80 -2.22 -4.81
C GLN A 23 15.44 -3.21 -5.79
N ILE A 24 15.13 -3.13 -7.09
CA ILE A 24 15.75 -4.00 -8.12
C ILE A 24 17.20 -3.60 -8.38
N PHE A 25 17.45 -2.31 -8.61
CA PHE A 25 18.72 -1.82 -9.15
C PHE A 25 19.66 -1.23 -8.09
N GLN A 26 19.12 -0.70 -6.99
CA GLN A 26 19.86 -0.04 -5.92
C GLN A 26 19.36 -0.43 -4.51
N PRO A 27 19.26 -1.74 -4.19
CA PRO A 27 18.71 -2.22 -2.91
C PRO A 27 19.43 -1.66 -1.67
N GLN A 28 20.70 -1.28 -1.82
CA GLN A 28 21.49 -0.64 -0.77
C GLN A 28 20.89 0.69 -0.26
N LEU A 29 20.10 1.40 -1.07
CA LEU A 29 19.49 2.68 -0.65
C LEU A 29 18.34 2.50 0.34
N LEU A 30 17.71 1.32 0.36
CA LEU A 30 16.57 1.02 1.24
C LEU A 30 16.90 -0.03 2.30
N GLY A 31 17.91 -0.88 2.07
CA GLY A 31 18.27 -1.98 2.96
C GLY A 31 19.31 -1.64 4.02
N SER A 32 20.31 -0.82 3.68
CA SER A 32 21.52 -0.65 4.51
C SER A 32 21.23 -0.08 5.91
N ASP A 33 20.28 0.84 6.00
CA ASP A 33 19.91 1.52 7.24
C ASP A 33 18.73 0.86 7.96
N SER A 34 18.21 -0.24 7.42
CA SER A 34 17.10 -0.98 8.01
C SER A 34 17.58 -1.96 9.09
N ALA A 35 16.70 -2.29 10.03
CA ALA A 35 16.94 -3.30 11.06
C ALA A 35 17.22 -4.70 10.50
N TYR A 36 16.87 -4.94 9.22
CA TYR A 36 17.08 -6.21 8.52
C TYR A 36 18.44 -6.27 7.82
N GLY A 37 19.18 -5.15 7.78
CA GLY A 37 20.40 -5.00 7.01
C GLY A 37 20.19 -5.13 5.49
N LEU A 38 21.29 -5.16 4.76
CA LEU A 38 21.26 -5.33 3.31
C LEU A 38 21.08 -6.80 2.92
N SER A 39 19.86 -7.17 2.54
CA SER A 39 19.56 -8.43 1.87
C SER A 39 19.00 -8.16 0.47
N VAL A 40 19.88 -8.25 -0.54
CA VAL A 40 19.55 -7.87 -1.94
C VAL A 40 18.37 -8.69 -2.49
N TYR A 41 18.38 -10.00 -2.28
CA TYR A 41 17.33 -10.87 -2.82
C TYR A 41 15.99 -10.66 -2.10
N TRP A 42 16.02 -10.38 -0.80
CA TRP A 42 14.82 -10.04 -0.04
C TRP A 42 14.21 -8.70 -0.49
N GLN A 43 15.04 -7.70 -0.77
CA GLN A 43 14.54 -6.42 -1.30
C GLN A 43 13.90 -6.58 -2.68
N ARG A 44 14.47 -7.41 -3.55
CA ARG A 44 13.86 -7.75 -4.85
C ARG A 44 12.55 -8.52 -4.69
N GLU A 45 12.47 -9.42 -3.71
CA GLU A 45 11.24 -10.14 -3.42
C GLU A 45 10.12 -9.18 -2.99
N ILE A 46 10.41 -8.25 -2.06
CA ILE A 46 9.47 -7.18 -1.67
C ILE A 46 9.00 -6.42 -2.91
N ASP A 47 9.89 -6.13 -3.83
CA ASP A 47 9.49 -5.43 -5.04
C ASP A 47 8.56 -6.24 -5.95
N PHE A 48 8.83 -7.54 -6.13
CA PHE A 48 7.93 -8.36 -6.92
C PHE A 48 6.50 -8.39 -6.35
N TRP A 49 6.33 -8.23 -5.03
CA TRP A 49 5.02 -8.00 -4.43
C TRP A 49 4.38 -6.66 -4.84
N ASN A 50 5.16 -5.57 -4.91
CA ASN A 50 4.67 -4.28 -5.43
C ASN A 50 4.24 -4.41 -6.89
N LEU A 51 5.08 -4.99 -7.74
CA LEU A 51 4.78 -5.19 -9.16
C LEU A 51 3.56 -6.09 -9.39
N ALA A 52 3.36 -7.11 -8.57
CA ALA A 52 2.19 -7.98 -8.64
C ALA A 52 0.87 -7.26 -8.28
N LEU A 53 0.91 -6.23 -7.44
CA LEU A 53 -0.26 -5.43 -7.07
C LEU A 53 -0.64 -4.38 -8.13
N LEU A 54 0.31 -3.94 -8.97
CA LEU A 54 0.07 -2.89 -9.96
C LEU A 54 -1.07 -3.22 -10.95
N PRO A 55 -1.15 -4.42 -11.57
CA PRO A 55 -2.26 -4.75 -12.46
C PRO A 55 -3.63 -4.67 -11.78
N LEU A 56 -3.71 -5.02 -10.49
CA LEU A 56 -4.95 -4.96 -9.72
C LEU A 56 -5.40 -3.51 -9.50
N LEU A 57 -4.46 -2.64 -9.12
CA LEU A 57 -4.71 -1.20 -8.94
C LEU A 57 -5.13 -0.53 -10.25
N ILE A 58 -4.41 -0.81 -11.33
CA ILE A 58 -4.69 -0.30 -12.68
C ILE A 58 -6.06 -0.81 -13.14
N GLY A 59 -6.36 -2.09 -12.95
CA GLY A 59 -7.64 -2.69 -13.30
C GLY A 59 -8.82 -1.97 -12.64
N VAL A 60 -8.73 -1.70 -11.34
CA VAL A 60 -9.78 -0.97 -10.60
C VAL A 60 -9.91 0.49 -11.05
N LEU A 61 -8.81 1.13 -11.47
CA LEU A 61 -8.83 2.49 -12.00
C LEU A 61 -9.47 2.58 -13.40
N ILE A 62 -9.19 1.61 -14.27
CA ILE A 62 -9.74 1.54 -15.63
C ILE A 62 -11.22 1.15 -15.59
N LYS A 63 -11.53 0.07 -14.86
CA LYS A 63 -12.87 -0.49 -14.80
C LYS A 63 -13.30 -0.59 -13.34
N TYR A 64 -14.00 0.45 -12.90
CA TYR A 64 -14.56 0.46 -11.57
C TYR A 64 -15.61 -0.63 -11.39
N ASP A 65 -15.38 -1.49 -10.42
CA ASP A 65 -16.35 -2.45 -9.91
C ASP A 65 -16.25 -2.51 -8.38
N TRP A 66 -17.40 -2.60 -7.71
CA TRP A 66 -17.46 -2.53 -6.25
C TRP A 66 -16.90 -3.77 -5.56
N PHE A 67 -17.10 -4.96 -6.14
CA PHE A 67 -16.55 -6.18 -5.59
C PHE A 67 -15.03 -6.19 -5.73
N TYR A 68 -14.50 -5.89 -6.91
CA TYR A 68 -13.05 -5.80 -7.14
C TYR A 68 -12.39 -4.69 -6.31
N LEU A 69 -13.03 -3.53 -6.16
CA LEU A 69 -12.51 -2.47 -5.28
C LEU A 69 -12.35 -2.96 -3.84
N ARG A 70 -13.34 -3.68 -3.29
CA ARG A 70 -13.27 -4.22 -1.92
C ARG A 70 -12.16 -5.25 -1.78
N LEU A 71 -11.99 -6.14 -2.77
CA LEU A 71 -10.90 -7.11 -2.76
C LEU A 71 -9.53 -6.43 -2.75
N VAL A 72 -9.33 -5.42 -3.62
CA VAL A 72 -8.08 -4.66 -3.67
C VAL A 72 -7.84 -3.90 -2.37
N LEU A 73 -8.86 -3.23 -1.82
CA LEU A 73 -8.72 -2.53 -0.53
C LEU A 73 -8.38 -3.48 0.60
N LEU A 74 -9.00 -4.65 0.66
CA LEU A 74 -8.71 -5.66 1.67
C LEU A 74 -7.27 -6.18 1.55
N ALA A 75 -6.81 -6.50 0.34
CA ALA A 75 -5.43 -6.91 0.10
C ALA A 75 -4.42 -5.82 0.53
N LEU A 76 -4.69 -4.56 0.19
CA LEU A 76 -3.86 -3.43 0.60
C LEU A 76 -3.87 -3.21 2.11
N ILE A 77 -5.02 -3.36 2.77
CA ILE A 77 -5.13 -3.21 4.23
C ILE A 77 -4.34 -4.31 4.93
N LEU A 78 -4.55 -5.57 4.55
CA LEU A 78 -3.84 -6.71 5.15
C LEU A 78 -2.34 -6.65 4.90
N GLY A 79 -1.93 -6.36 3.65
CA GLY A 79 -0.52 -6.17 3.31
C GLY A 79 0.11 -5.01 4.08
N GLY A 80 -0.58 -3.86 4.16
CA GLY A 80 -0.11 -2.69 4.92
C GLY A 80 0.02 -2.97 6.41
N LEU A 81 -0.91 -3.71 7.00
CA LEU A 81 -0.80 -4.15 8.40
C LEU A 81 0.37 -5.10 8.59
N GLY A 82 0.58 -6.06 7.69
CA GLY A 82 1.71 -6.99 7.73
C GLY A 82 3.06 -6.28 7.63
N PHE A 83 3.25 -5.48 6.58
CA PHE A 83 4.48 -4.71 6.39
C PHE A 83 4.72 -3.70 7.52
N GLY A 84 3.70 -2.94 7.92
CA GLY A 84 3.81 -1.96 9.00
C GLY A 84 4.18 -2.61 10.33
N THR A 85 3.58 -3.75 10.66
CA THR A 85 3.93 -4.50 11.87
C THR A 85 5.35 -5.06 11.80
N ASN A 86 5.77 -5.57 10.64
CA ASN A 86 7.15 -6.02 10.46
C ASN A 86 8.14 -4.88 10.74
N TYR A 87 7.93 -3.71 10.14
CA TYR A 87 8.76 -2.52 10.36
C TYR A 87 8.77 -2.07 11.83
N LEU A 88 7.61 -2.12 12.50
CA LEU A 88 7.50 -1.80 13.93
C LEU A 88 8.33 -2.76 14.78
N LEU A 89 8.22 -4.08 14.55
CA LEU A 89 9.03 -5.06 15.27
C LEU A 89 10.52 -4.83 15.05
N GLY A 90 10.92 -4.53 13.81
CA GLY A 90 12.31 -4.16 13.50
C GLY A 90 12.77 -2.88 14.24
N TYR A 91 11.91 -1.86 14.32
CA TYR A 91 12.20 -0.64 15.08
C TYR A 91 12.36 -0.91 16.57
N LEU A 92 11.50 -1.76 17.15
CA LEU A 92 11.57 -2.13 18.56
C LEU A 92 12.82 -2.94 18.90
N GLN A 93 13.36 -3.72 17.95
CA GLN A 93 14.60 -4.47 18.10
C GLN A 93 15.84 -3.57 17.95
N LEU A 94 15.87 -2.76 16.88
CA LEU A 94 16.97 -1.84 16.58
C LEU A 94 16.39 -0.51 16.10
N PRO A 95 16.25 0.49 16.98
CA PRO A 95 15.69 1.78 16.62
C PRO A 95 16.49 2.46 15.51
N ASN A 96 15.82 2.73 14.40
CA ASN A 96 16.39 3.44 13.26
C ASN A 96 15.30 4.18 12.46
N ASN A 97 15.71 5.19 11.71
CA ASN A 97 14.80 6.06 10.97
C ASN A 97 14.07 5.34 9.83
N ALA A 98 14.71 4.36 9.18
CA ALA A 98 14.11 3.63 8.06
C ALA A 98 12.91 2.79 8.54
N ASN A 99 13.09 2.04 9.63
CA ASN A 99 12.02 1.28 10.25
C ASN A 99 10.95 2.18 10.83
N LEU A 100 11.33 3.28 11.52
CA LEU A 100 10.39 4.28 12.06
C LEU A 100 9.47 4.83 10.96
N LEU A 101 10.05 5.24 9.83
CA LEU A 101 9.28 5.72 8.69
C LEU A 101 8.40 4.62 8.12
N GLY A 102 8.96 3.42 7.91
CA GLY A 102 8.26 2.29 7.32
C GLY A 102 6.99 1.89 8.07
N TRP A 103 7.01 1.81 9.41
CA TRP A 103 5.81 1.43 10.16
C TRP A 103 4.76 2.55 10.19
N LEU A 104 5.20 3.80 10.39
CA LEU A 104 4.30 4.97 10.40
C LEU A 104 3.61 5.15 9.06
N GLU A 105 4.36 5.07 7.96
CA GLU A 105 3.84 5.17 6.60
C GLU A 105 2.79 4.09 6.33
N ASN A 106 3.11 2.82 6.63
CA ASN A 106 2.21 1.71 6.34
C ASN A 106 0.91 1.79 7.14
N TYR A 107 0.97 2.10 8.43
CA TYR A 107 -0.25 2.28 9.24
C TYR A 107 -1.06 3.51 8.80
N PHE A 108 -0.39 4.62 8.46
CA PHE A 108 -1.07 5.78 7.92
C PHE A 108 -1.80 5.46 6.60
N LEU A 109 -1.17 4.73 5.68
CA LEU A 109 -1.81 4.27 4.45
C LEU A 109 -3.01 3.35 4.72
N VAL A 110 -2.94 2.47 5.73
CA VAL A 110 -4.09 1.65 6.16
C VAL A 110 -5.25 2.53 6.60
N LEU A 111 -5.00 3.56 7.41
CA LEU A 111 -6.04 4.50 7.85
C LEU A 111 -6.66 5.24 6.66
N LEU A 112 -5.85 5.71 5.71
CA LEU A 112 -6.36 6.35 4.48
C LEU A 112 -7.21 5.38 3.64
N ARG A 113 -6.81 4.11 3.53
CA ARG A 113 -7.59 3.08 2.81
C ARG A 113 -8.94 2.83 3.48
N LEU A 114 -8.96 2.71 4.81
CA LEU A 114 -10.20 2.56 5.59
C LEU A 114 -11.12 3.76 5.44
N LEU A 115 -10.58 4.98 5.52
CA LEU A 115 -11.35 6.21 5.29
C LEU A 115 -11.92 6.24 3.86
N GLY A 116 -11.10 5.94 2.87
CA GLY A 116 -11.51 5.91 1.47
C GLY A 116 -12.61 4.88 1.20
N TRP A 117 -12.51 3.70 1.83
CA TRP A 117 -13.56 2.68 1.79
C TRP A 117 -14.85 3.23 2.42
N TYR A 118 -14.79 3.76 3.64
CA TYR A 118 -15.95 4.33 4.33
C TYR A 118 -16.68 5.38 3.47
N LEU A 119 -15.93 6.30 2.86
CA LEU A 119 -16.48 7.32 1.97
C LEU A 119 -17.15 6.72 0.73
N GLU A 120 -16.58 5.68 0.12
CA GLU A 120 -17.21 5.00 -1.03
C GLU A 120 -18.48 4.27 -0.63
N SER A 121 -18.48 3.56 0.50
CA SER A 121 -19.66 2.88 1.02
C SER A 121 -20.81 3.87 1.26
N LYS A 122 -20.52 5.01 1.91
CA LYS A 122 -21.52 6.05 2.16
C LYS A 122 -22.08 6.64 0.86
N LYS A 123 -21.24 6.86 -0.14
CA LYS A 123 -21.66 7.34 -1.46
C LYS A 123 -22.62 6.35 -2.13
N ARG A 124 -22.36 5.04 -2.02
CA ARG A 124 -23.21 3.99 -2.61
C ARG A 124 -24.56 3.87 -1.91
N ASN A 125 -24.58 3.85 -0.58
CA ASN A 125 -25.85 3.75 0.17
C ASN A 125 -26.80 4.89 -0.21
N LYS A 126 -26.29 6.13 -0.29
CA LYS A 126 -27.08 7.28 -0.75
C LYS A 126 -27.61 7.14 -2.17
N SER A 127 -26.83 6.54 -3.08
CA SER A 127 -27.30 6.32 -4.46
C SER A 127 -28.36 5.23 -4.56
N ASP A 128 -28.32 4.25 -3.67
CA ASP A 128 -29.29 3.16 -3.62
C ASP A 128 -30.61 3.65 -2.99
N GLU A 129 -30.55 4.45 -1.92
CA GLU A 129 -31.71 5.14 -1.32
C GLU A 129 -32.41 6.09 -2.30
N ALA A 130 -31.66 6.79 -3.16
CA ALA A 130 -32.24 7.68 -4.16
C ALA A 130 -32.95 6.94 -5.32
N ARG A 131 -32.82 5.61 -5.39
CA ARG A 131 -33.41 4.76 -6.45
C ARG A 131 -34.58 3.90 -5.97
N SER A 132 -34.83 3.85 -4.66
CA SER A 132 -35.98 3.18 -4.04
C SER A 132 -37.15 4.14 -3.86
#